data_AF-A0A838MVL3-F1
#
_entry.id   AF-A0A838MVL3-F1
#
_cell.length_a   1.000
_cell.length_b   1.000
_cell.length_c   1.000
_cell.angle_alpha   90.00
_cell.angle_beta   90.00
_cell.angle_gamma   90.00
#
_symmetry.space_group_name_H-M   'P 1'
#
loop_
_entity.id
_entity.type
_entity.pdbx_description
1 polymer ?
#
loop_
_entity_poly.entity_id
_entity_poly.type
_entity_poly.pdbx_seq_one_letter_code
_entity_poly.pdbx_strand_id
1 'polypeptide(L)' 'MRLVFMGTPEAAVPVLRRCVADGHQIVAVWTQPDRPAGRGNK' A
#
# COMPACT_ATOMS: atom_id res chain seq x y z
N MET A 1 -7.48 15.86 4.18
CA MET A 1 -8.42 15.05 3.35
C MET A 1 -8.46 13.63 3.88
N ARG A 2 -9.63 12.96 3.83
CA ARG A 2 -9.76 11.53 4.19
C ARG A 2 -9.54 10.68 2.94
N LEU A 3 -8.67 9.68 3.04
CA LEU A 3 -8.23 8.86 1.91
C LEU A 3 -8.36 7.37 2.20
N VAL A 4 -8.72 6.60 1.19
CA VAL A 4 -8.48 5.16 1.15
C VAL A 4 -7.28 4.92 0.24
N PHE A 5 -6.26 4.24 0.76
CA PHE A 5 -5.08 3.90 -0.01
C PHE A 5 -5.21 2.49 -0.59
N MET A 6 -4.99 2.32 -1.89
CA MET A 6 -5.05 1.02 -2.57
C MET A 6 -3.68 0.71 -3.18
N GLY A 7 -2.96 -0.24 -2.59
CA GLY A 7 -1.60 -0.57 -3.01
C GLY A 7 -1.16 -1.91 -2.45
N THR A 8 -0.25 -2.57 -3.15
CA THR A 8 0.22 -3.92 -2.82
C THR A 8 1.73 -4.08 -3.01
N PRO A 9 2.35 -3.63 -4.12
CA PRO A 9 3.78 -3.86 -4.29
C PRO A 9 4.58 -2.98 -3.33
N GLU A 10 5.83 -3.36 -3.10
CA GLU A 10 6.79 -2.59 -2.31
C GLU A 10 6.95 -1.15 -2.83
N ALA A 11 6.84 -0.97 -4.15
CA ALA A 11 6.83 0.34 -4.81
C ALA A 11 5.67 1.27 -4.39
N ALA A 12 4.59 0.74 -3.78
CA ALA A 12 3.46 1.54 -3.29
C ALA A 12 3.74 2.16 -1.92
N VAL A 13 4.67 1.62 -1.14
CA VAL A 13 4.97 2.06 0.23
C VAL A 13 5.45 3.52 0.30
N PRO A 14 6.34 4.02 -0.59
CA PRO A 14 6.76 5.43 -0.57
C PRO A 14 5.58 6.40 -0.76
N VAL A 15 4.60 6.04 -1.61
CA VAL A 15 3.42 6.87 -1.85
C VAL A 15 2.54 6.95 -0.60
N LEU A 16 2.28 5.81 0.05
CA LEU A 16 1.53 5.78 1.32
C LEU A 16 2.20 6.65 2.39
N ARG A 17 3.53 6.50 2.56
CA ARG A 17 4.30 7.30 3.52
C ARG A 17 4.20 8.79 3.23
N ARG A 18 4.26 9.17 1.95
CA ARG A 18 4.13 10.57 1.56
C ARG A 18 2.75 11.12 1.87
N CYS A 19 1.68 10.39 1.57
CA CYS A 19 0.32 10.81 1.90
C CYS A 19 0.11 11.04 3.41
N VAL A 20 0.71 10.20 4.26
CA VAL A 20 0.69 10.38 5.71
C VAL A 20 1.50 11.62 6.13
N ALA A 21 2.69 11.81 5.55
CA ALA A 21 3.55 12.96 5.84
C ALA A 21 2.91 14.30 5.42
N ASP A 22 2.14 14.30 4.32
CA ASP A 22 1.39 15.46 3.84
C ASP A 22 0.12 15.74 4.68
N GLY A 23 -0.09 15.02 5.78
CA GLY A 23 -1.20 15.25 6.72
C GLY A 23 -2.55 14.74 6.23
N HIS A 24 -2.58 13.82 5.27
CA HIS A 24 -3.82 13.18 4.88
C HIS A 24 -4.21 12.09 5.89
N GLN A 25 -5.51 12.01 6.20
CA GLN A 25 -6.03 10.97 7.07
C GLN A 25 -6.33 9.72 6.24
N ILE A 26 -5.46 8.72 6.32
CA ILE A 26 -5.70 7.40 5.72
C ILE A 26 -6.71 6.66 6.61
N VAL A 27 -7.93 6.43 6.11
CA VAL A 27 -9.01 5.77 6.87
C VAL A 27 -9.07 4.26 6.63
N ALA A 28 -8.49 3.79 5.54
CA ALA A 28 -8.37 2.38 5.21
C ALA A 28 -7.22 2.15 4.23
N VAL A 29 -6.64 0.95 4.28
CA VAL A 29 -5.66 0.45 3.32
C VAL A 29 -6.21 -0.83 2.70
N TRP A 30 -6.27 -0.87 1.37
CA TRP A 30 -6.61 -2.06 0.62
C TRP A 30 -5.35 -2.61 -0.06
N THR A 31 -5.09 -3.89 0.15
CA THR A 31 -3.96 -4.61 -0.45
C THR A 31 -4.43 -5.94 -1.00
N GLN A 32 -3.68 -6.53 -1.94
CA GLN A 32 -3.94 -7.92 -2.33
C GLN A 32 -3.75 -8.82 -1.11
N PRO A 33 -4.58 -9.87 -0.96
CA PRO A 33 -4.39 -10.89 0.05
C PRO A 33 -3.02 -11.55 -0.08
N ASP A 34 -2.48 -12.01 1.04
CA ASP A 34 -1.24 -12.78 1.07
C ASP A 34 -1.36 -13.97 0.12
N ARG A 35 -0.35 -14.12 -0.74
CA ARG A 35 -0.21 -15.29 -1.61
C ARG A 35 1.03 -16.06 -1.17
N PRO A 36 1.02 -17.39 -1.27
CA PRO A 36 2.22 -18.18 -1.01
C PRO A 36 3.38 -17.65 -1.85
N ALA A 37 4.47 -17.26 -1.19
CA ALA A 37 5.71 -16.90 -1.86
C ALA A 37 6.34 -18.17 -2.47
N GLY A 38 6.97 -18.04 -3.64
CA GLY A 38 7.79 -19.12 -4.20
C GLY A 38 7.18 -19.98 -5.33
N ARG A 39 6.28 -19.45 -6.16
CA ARG A 39 5.97 -20.04 -7.47
C ARG A 39 6.29 -19.07 -8.61
N GLY A 40 7.29 -19.44 -9.43
CA GLY A 40 7.66 -18.78 -10.69
C GLY A 40 8.82 -17.77 -10.54
N ASN A 41 10.04 -18.27 -10.76
CA ASN A 41 11.32 -17.64 -11.10
C ASN A 41 11.79 -16.36 -10.36
N LYS A 42 13.07 -16.43 -9.94
CA LYS A 42 13.97 -15.27 -9.80
C LYS A 42 14.03 -14.46 -11.08
#